data_AF-A0A7V8XVA8-F1
#
_entry.id   AF-A0A7V8XVA8-F1
#
_cell.length_a   1.000
_cell.length_b   1.000
_cell.length_c   1.000
_cell.angle_alpha   90.00
_cell.angle_beta   90.00
_cell.angle_gamma   90.00
#
_symmetry.space_group_name_H-M   'P 1'
#
loop_
_entity.id
_entity.type
_entity.pdbx_description
1 polymer ?
#
loop_
_entity_poly.entity_id
_entity_poly.type
_entity_poly.pdbx_seq_one_letter_code
_entity_poly.pdbx_strand_id
1 'polypeptide(L)' 'AIACGAREEGEIKAWTRCGMGPCQGRMCRDSVSALLSASTGAAPPGGPWAARPPLRPVPLDLLTGTFEYGDIRMPEPAPS' A
#
# COMPACT_ATOMS: atom_id res chain seq x y z
N ALA A 1 2.39 -15.81 9.68
CA ALA A 1 2.83 -15.57 8.29
C ALA A 1 4.21 -16.17 8.02
N ILE A 2 5.28 -15.72 8.68
CA ILE A 2 6.63 -16.32 8.53
C ILE A 2 6.62 -17.82 8.84
N ALA A 3 6.11 -18.21 10.01
CA ALA A 3 5.94 -19.62 10.39
C ALA A 3 5.00 -20.41 9.45
N CYS A 4 4.19 -19.71 8.65
CA CYS A 4 3.27 -20.30 7.66
C CYS A 4 3.87 -20.33 6.25
N GLY A 5 5.14 -19.93 6.08
CA GLY A 5 5.87 -20.05 4.81
C GLY A 5 6.21 -18.74 4.10
N ALA A 6 5.76 -17.57 4.57
CA ALA A 6 6.12 -16.30 3.94
C ALA A 6 7.64 -16.02 4.08
N ARG A 7 8.30 -15.71 2.96
CA ARG A 7 9.74 -15.44 2.84
C ARG A 7 10.04 -14.03 2.35
N GLU A 8 9.07 -13.36 1.75
CA GLU A 8 9.20 -12.01 1.21
C GLU A 8 8.25 -11.03 1.91
N GLU A 9 8.64 -9.75 2.00
CA GLU A 9 7.81 -8.71 2.61
C GLU A 9 6.45 -8.54 1.91
N GLY A 10 6.41 -8.75 0.58
CA GLY A 10 5.18 -8.71 -0.20
C GLY A 10 4.15 -9.74 0.27
N GLU A 11 4.60 -10.93 0.62
CA GLU A 11 3.75 -12.01 1.15
C GLU A 11 3.26 -11.67 2.56
N ILE A 12 4.15 -11.14 3.41
CA ILE A 12 3.76 -10.66 4.74
C ILE A 12 2.66 -9.61 4.63
N LYS A 13 2.81 -8.63 3.74
CA LYS A 13 1.81 -7.57 3.49
C LYS A 13 0.49 -8.17 2.98
N ALA A 14 0.55 -9.07 2.00
CA ALA A 14 -0.64 -9.70 1.44
C ALA A 14 -1.41 -10.52 2.48
N TRP A 15 -0.72 -11.32 3.29
CA TRP A 15 -1.34 -12.28 4.21
C TRP A 15 -1.80 -11.65 5.52
N THR A 16 -1.10 -10.63 6.02
CA THR A 16 -1.36 -10.06 7.36
C THR A 16 -1.94 -8.65 7.35
N ARG A 17 -1.94 -8.02 6.18
CA ARG A 17 -2.23 -6.59 6.01
C ARG A 17 -1.28 -5.62 6.71
N CYS A 18 -0.15 -6.11 7.25
CA CYS A 18 0.88 -5.27 7.83
C CYS A 18 1.36 -4.23 6.81
N GLY A 19 1.54 -2.99 7.26
CA GLY A 19 1.93 -1.88 6.39
C GLY A 19 0.82 -1.18 5.61
N MET A 20 -0.43 -1.64 5.72
CA MET A 20 -1.58 -1.04 5.04
C MET A 20 -2.53 -0.28 5.97
N GLY A 21 -2.10 0.01 7.20
CA GLY A 21 -2.78 0.93 8.10
C GLY A 21 -2.44 2.40 7.79
N PRO A 22 -3.02 3.38 8.52
CA PRO A 22 -2.86 4.82 8.24
C PRO A 22 -1.40 5.33 8.35
N CYS A 23 -0.55 4.59 9.08
CA CYS A 23 0.87 4.89 9.15
C CYS A 23 1.64 4.44 7.89
N GLN A 24 1.00 3.73 6.95
CA GLN A 24 1.58 3.20 5.72
C GLN A 24 2.90 2.43 5.93
N GLY A 25 2.97 1.67 7.04
CA GLY A 25 4.15 0.87 7.37
C GLY A 25 5.26 1.58 8.13
N ARG A 26 5.15 2.89 8.38
CA ARG A 26 6.16 3.65 9.16
C ARG A 26 6.47 3.06 10.53
N MET A 27 5.49 2.41 11.17
CA MET A 27 5.65 1.84 12.52
C MET A 27 6.08 0.38 12.54
N CYS A 28 5.78 -0.39 11.50
CA CYS A 28 5.92 -1.85 11.51
C CYS A 28 6.94 -2.39 10.51
N ARG A 29 7.37 -1.59 9.53
CA ARG A 29 8.30 -2.02 8.47
C ARG A 29 9.59 -2.59 9.04
N ASP A 30 10.26 -1.85 9.91
CA ASP A 30 11.59 -2.24 10.40
C ASP A 30 11.51 -3.52 11.24
N SER A 31 10.44 -3.68 12.03
CA SER A 31 10.17 -4.92 12.76
C SER A 31 9.90 -6.09 11.81
N VAL A 32 9.12 -5.90 10.74
CA VAL A 32 8.87 -6.96 9.74
C VAL A 32 10.18 -7.35 9.04
N SER A 33 10.97 -6.39 8.60
CA SER A 33 12.26 -6.61 7.93
C SER A 33 13.23 -7.38 8.84
N ALA A 34 13.34 -6.99 10.12
CA ALA A 34 14.18 -7.66 11.10
C ALA A 34 13.71 -9.09 11.38
N LEU A 35 12.40 -9.32 11.56
CA LEU A 35 11.85 -10.66 11.79
C LEU A 35 12.04 -11.57 10.58
N LEU A 36 11.85 -11.03 9.37
CA LEU A 36 12.04 -11.77 8.12
C LEU A 36 13.51 -12.19 7.97
N SER A 37 14.44 -11.24 8.09
CA SER A 37 15.88 -11.50 8.02
C SER A 37 16.34 -12.53 9.07
N ALA A 38 15.88 -12.39 10.31
CA ALA A 38 16.19 -13.36 11.37
C ALA A 38 15.68 -14.77 11.06
N SER A 39 14.54 -14.90 10.36
CA SER A 39 13.93 -16.19 10.04
C SER A 39 14.45 -16.84 8.76
N THR A 40 14.94 -16.05 7.80
CA THR A 40 15.39 -16.55 6.49
C THR A 40 16.91 -16.60 6.35
N GLY A 41 17.65 -15.89 7.20
CA GLY A 41 19.09 -15.68 7.06
C GLY A 41 19.48 -14.75 5.90
N ALA A 42 18.49 -14.20 5.19
CA ALA A 42 18.71 -13.23 4.12
C ALA A 42 19.01 -11.85 4.71
N ALA A 43 19.77 -11.03 3.97
CA ALA A 43 19.95 -9.64 4.31
C ALA A 43 18.58 -8.93 4.33
N PRO A 44 18.35 -7.97 5.26
CA PRO A 44 17.13 -7.20 5.27
C PRO A 44 16.98 -6.47 3.91
N PRO A 45 15.77 -6.41 3.34
CA PRO A 45 15.55 -5.71 2.08
C PRO A 45 16.01 -4.26 2.19
N GLY A 46 16.81 -3.84 1.20
CA GLY A 46 17.35 -2.50 1.13
C GLY A 46 16.29 -1.51 0.67
N GLY A 47 15.86 -0.62 1.57
CA GLY A 47 15.07 0.55 1.22
C GLY A 47 13.63 0.55 1.76
N PRO A 48 12.92 1.68 1.60
CA PRO A 48 11.56 1.81 2.10
C PRO A 48 10.55 1.00 1.27
N TRP A 49 9.48 0.55 1.93
CA TRP A 49 8.27 0.14 1.22
C TRP A 49 7.80 1.24 0.28
N ALA A 50 7.34 0.84 -0.91
CA ALA A 50 6.87 1.77 -1.93
C ALA A 50 5.82 2.74 -1.35
N ALA A 51 6.20 4.02 -1.27
CA ALA A 51 5.28 5.08 -0.90
C ALA A 51 4.32 5.33 -2.06
N ARG A 52 3.02 5.42 -1.75
CA ARG A 52 1.99 5.79 -2.72
C ARG A 52 1.36 7.10 -2.25
N PRO A 53 1.16 8.09 -3.13
CA PRO A 53 0.38 9.27 -2.78
C PRO A 53 -1.09 8.87 -2.53
N PRO A 54 -1.79 9.54 -1.61
CA PRO A 54 -1.29 10.58 -0.69
C PRO A 54 -0.49 10.00 0.49
N LEU A 55 0.55 10.72 0.97
CA LEU A 55 1.45 10.25 2.05
C LEU A 55 0.77 10.05 3.42
N ARG A 56 -0.37 10.71 3.61
CA ARG A 56 -1.28 10.59 4.74
C ARG A 56 -2.71 10.57 4.19
N PRO A 57 -3.68 9.95 4.91
CA PRO A 57 -5.08 10.10 4.56
C PRO A 57 -5.44 11.58 4.45
N VAL A 58 -6.05 11.96 3.34
CA VAL A 58 -6.59 13.29 3.11
C VAL A 58 -8.10 13.19 2.90
N PRO A 59 -8.88 14.17 3.37
CA PRO A 59 -10.28 14.31 3.01
C PRO A 59 -10.49 14.31 1.48
N LEU A 60 -11.59 13.68 1.04
CA LEU A 60 -11.88 13.53 -0.39
C LEU A 60 -12.24 14.86 -1.06
N ASP A 61 -12.92 15.75 -0.34
CA ASP A 61 -13.30 17.10 -0.79
C ASP A 61 -12.09 17.95 -1.22
N LEU A 62 -10.93 17.76 -0.59
CA LEU A 62 -9.67 18.40 -1.00
C LEU A 62 -9.16 17.91 -2.36
N LEU A 63 -9.57 16.72 -2.81
CA LEU A 63 -9.14 16.14 -4.08
C LEU A 63 -10.17 16.37 -5.20
N THR A 64 -11.45 16.49 -4.85
CA THR A 64 -12.53 16.52 -5.84
C THR A 64 -12.89 17.91 -6.33
N GLY A 65 -12.56 18.99 -5.62
CA GLY A 65 -12.96 20.35 -6.03
C GLY A 65 -14.50 20.51 -6.14
N THR A 66 -14.96 21.49 -6.94
CA THR A 66 -16.39 21.73 -7.21
C THR A 66 -16.79 21.06 -8.51
N PHE A 67 -16.96 19.73 -8.48
CA PHE A 67 -17.50 18.98 -9.61
C PHE A 67 -18.98 18.70 -9.38
N GLU A 68 -19.80 19.03 -10.37
CA GLU A 68 -21.20 18.67 -10.43
C GLU A 68 -21.41 17.47 -11.35
N TYR A 69 -22.54 16.77 -11.20
CA TYR A 69 -22.88 15.64 -12.07
C TYR A 69 -22.89 16.02 -13.57
N GLY A 70 -23.23 17.28 -13.88
CA GLY A 70 -23.21 17.81 -15.24
C GLY A 70 -21.82 17.94 -15.87
N ASP A 71 -20.74 17.90 -15.08
CA ASP A 71 -19.35 18.03 -15.57
C ASP A 71 -18.77 16.71 -16.10
N ILE A 72 -19.49 15.59 -15.92
CA ILE A 72 -19.07 14.27 -16.37
C ILE A 72 -19.05 14.24 -17.90
N ARG A 73 -17.87 14.14 -18.50
CA ARG A 73 -17.74 13.93 -19.95
C ARG A 73 -18.14 12.50 -20.30
N MET A 74 -19.32 12.37 -20.90
CA MET A 74 -19.74 11.11 -21.52
C MET A 74 -19.06 10.98 -22.88
N PRO A 75 -18.37 9.86 -23.16
CA PRO A 75 -17.87 9.59 -24.51
C PRO A 75 -19.04 9.35 -25.47
N GLU A 76 -18.79 9.59 -26.76
CA GLU A 76 -19.76 9.27 -27.81
C GLU A 76 -20.12 7.77 -27.74
N PRO A 77 -21.41 7.40 -27.92
CA PRO A 77 -21.80 5.99 -27.91
C PRO A 77 -21.00 5.19 -28.93
N ALA A 78 -20.65 3.96 -28.58
CA ALA A 78 -20.01 3.06 -29.54
C ALA A 78 -20.92 2.89 -30.77
N PRO A 79 -20.36 2.85 -32.00
CA PRO A 79 -21.15 2.58 -33.20
C PRO A 79 -21.81 1.20 -33.09
N SER A 80 -23.05 1.12 -33.58
CA SER A 80 -23.86 -0.10 -33.64
C SER A 80 -23.25 -1.18 -34.53
#